data_AF-A0A2E3QTV4-F1
#
_entry.id   AF-A0A2E3QTV4-F1
#
_cell.length_a   1.000
_cell.length_b   1.000
_cell.length_c   1.000
_cell.angle_alpha   90.00
_cell.angle_beta   90.00
_cell.angle_gamma   90.00
#
_symmetry.space_group_name_H-M   'P 1'
#
loop_
_entity.id
_entity.type
_entity.pdbx_description
1 polymer ?
#
loop_
_entity_poly.entity_id
_entity_poly.type
_entity_poly.pdbx_seq_one_letter_code
_entity_poly.pdbx_strand_id
1 'polypeptide(L)'
;MFKLRPSTFGTTRPQGEVREQELRMSFDTEHHGSQAVKSMIDAWVADIKKHLGWLQRQAVEFNDGLHFIARQAIEDRKRKVMREEELVASLGFPLKKRDDAPKTYALPVKRRTPAIGRSPATVQPFTPEPELAQAEYEEILRIVQNMVEVMERSPHAFQTMGEEDLRQHFLVQLNGQYEGQATGETFNMGGKTDILIRADGRNVFIAECKFWKGAKGFRETIDQLLGYTSWRDTKTAILLFNRGRQLSTVLEKVPEVVAEYPNYKRTLDYASETGFRFVLHQNGDENRDVTLTVLVFDVPGT
;
A
#
# COMPACT_ATOMS: atom_id res chain seq x y z
N MET A 1 -33.07 -7.32 -24.96
CA MET A 1 -33.72 -8.66 -24.92
C MET A 1 -33.92 -9.21 -26.34
N PHE A 2 -34.70 -8.57 -27.22
CA PHE A 2 -35.05 -9.11 -28.55
C PHE A 2 -33.88 -9.33 -29.54
N LYS A 3 -32.72 -8.70 -29.31
CA LYS A 3 -31.50 -8.86 -30.13
C LYS A 3 -30.46 -9.81 -29.51
N LEU A 4 -30.76 -10.39 -28.34
CA LEU A 4 -29.83 -11.24 -27.59
C LEU A 4 -30.23 -12.70 -27.76
N ARG A 5 -29.23 -13.59 -27.83
CA ARG A 5 -29.44 -15.05 -27.80
C ARG A 5 -28.97 -15.60 -26.46
N PRO A 6 -29.88 -15.86 -25.50
CA PRO A 6 -29.51 -16.51 -24.25
C PRO A 6 -29.00 -17.94 -24.47
N SER A 7 -28.20 -18.44 -23.52
CA SER A 7 -27.71 -19.83 -23.51
C SER A 7 -28.85 -20.84 -23.42
N THR A 8 -29.93 -20.48 -22.72
CA THR A 8 -31.22 -21.19 -22.73
C THR A 8 -32.17 -20.47 -23.70
N PHE A 9 -32.65 -21.16 -24.74
CA PHE A 9 -33.54 -20.57 -25.75
C PHE A 9 -34.72 -21.49 -26.08
N GLY A 10 -35.84 -20.88 -26.48
CA GLY A 10 -36.98 -21.59 -27.07
C GLY A 10 -36.85 -21.72 -28.59
N THR A 11 -37.70 -22.54 -29.21
CA THR A 11 -37.83 -22.65 -30.67
C THR A 11 -38.34 -21.36 -31.32
N THR A 12 -39.12 -20.58 -30.57
CA THR A 12 -39.64 -19.27 -30.96
C THR A 12 -38.89 -18.17 -30.22
N ARG A 13 -38.47 -17.14 -30.95
CA ARG A 13 -37.89 -15.94 -30.35
C ARG A 13 -39.01 -14.96 -30.01
N PRO A 14 -38.94 -14.28 -28.86
CA PRO A 14 -39.91 -13.25 -28.54
C PRO A 14 -39.78 -12.14 -29.58
N GLN A 15 -40.91 -11.63 -30.06
CA GLN A 15 -40.98 -10.53 -31.01
C GLN A 15 -41.52 -9.28 -30.30
N GLY A 16 -41.07 -8.11 -30.73
CA GLY A 16 -41.50 -6.84 -30.16
C GLY A 16 -40.45 -5.76 -30.32
N GLU A 17 -40.89 -4.51 -30.25
CA GLU A 17 -40.03 -3.34 -30.26
C GLU A 17 -40.12 -2.63 -28.92
N VAL A 18 -38.98 -2.22 -28.36
CA VAL A 18 -38.94 -1.35 -27.18
C VAL A 18 -38.75 0.07 -27.69
N ARG A 19 -39.68 0.96 -27.36
CA ARG A 19 -39.56 2.40 -27.61
C ARG A 19 -39.68 3.14 -26.30
N GLU A 20 -38.60 3.82 -25.90
CA GLU A 20 -38.50 4.50 -24.61
C GLU A 20 -38.85 3.56 -23.44
N GLN A 21 -40.02 3.74 -22.81
CA GLN A 21 -40.52 2.92 -21.70
C GLN A 21 -41.70 2.02 -22.11
N GLU A 22 -42.01 1.93 -23.41
CA GLU A 22 -43.11 1.14 -23.93
C GLU A 22 -42.62 -0.10 -24.69
N LEU A 23 -43.40 -1.17 -24.57
CA LEU A 23 -43.23 -2.38 -25.34
C LEU A 23 -44.35 -2.48 -26.37
N ARG A 24 -43.99 -2.50 -27.66
CA ARG A 24 -44.95 -2.52 -28.77
C ARG A 24 -44.91 -3.84 -29.52
N MET A 25 -46.10 -4.34 -29.85
CA MET A 25 -46.34 -5.49 -30.71
C MET A 25 -47.62 -5.27 -31.49
N SER A 26 -47.60 -5.65 -32.77
CA SER A 26 -48.75 -5.62 -33.66
C SER A 26 -49.29 -7.04 -33.83
N PHE A 27 -50.61 -7.19 -33.77
CA PHE A 27 -51.30 -8.46 -34.01
C PHE A 27 -52.25 -8.26 -35.20
N ASP A 28 -52.03 -9.00 -36.28
CA ASP A 28 -52.97 -9.06 -37.40
C ASP A 28 -53.89 -10.27 -37.20
N THR A 29 -55.21 -10.04 -37.16
CA THR A 29 -56.21 -11.10 -36.99
C THR A 29 -57.41 -10.89 -37.92
N GLU A 30 -57.87 -11.96 -38.56
CA GLU A 30 -59.07 -11.97 -39.41
C GLU A 30 -60.36 -12.10 -38.58
N HIS A 31 -60.26 -12.51 -37.31
CA HIS A 31 -61.39 -12.67 -36.40
C HIS A 31 -61.31 -11.70 -35.22
N HIS A 32 -62.28 -10.80 -35.12
CA HIS A 32 -62.34 -9.69 -34.15
C HIS A 32 -62.89 -10.09 -32.76
N GLY A 33 -62.72 -11.35 -32.34
CA GLY A 33 -63.16 -11.81 -31.03
C GLY A 33 -62.27 -11.25 -29.91
N SER A 34 -62.82 -10.45 -29.01
CA SER A 34 -62.08 -9.79 -27.91
C SER A 34 -61.33 -10.77 -27.00
N GLN A 35 -61.88 -11.97 -26.79
CA GLN A 35 -61.26 -13.03 -25.99
C GLN A 35 -60.04 -13.67 -26.68
N ALA A 36 -60.07 -13.79 -28.02
CA ALA A 36 -58.94 -14.32 -28.79
C ALA A 36 -57.75 -13.35 -28.75
N VAL A 37 -58.01 -12.06 -28.97
CA VAL A 37 -56.99 -11.01 -28.90
C VAL A 37 -56.36 -10.94 -27.50
N LYS A 38 -57.19 -10.99 -26.43
CA LYS A 38 -56.68 -11.02 -25.05
C LYS A 38 -55.77 -12.22 -24.79
N SER A 39 -56.16 -13.41 -25.25
CA SER A 39 -55.36 -14.62 -25.09
C SER A 39 -54.02 -14.55 -25.83
N MET A 40 -53.99 -13.91 -27.01
CA MET A 40 -52.75 -13.66 -27.76
C MET A 40 -51.81 -12.69 -27.03
N ILE A 41 -52.35 -11.61 -26.44
CA ILE A 41 -51.58 -10.66 -25.63
C ILE A 41 -51.02 -11.36 -24.38
N ASP A 42 -51.84 -12.12 -23.66
CA ASP A 42 -51.42 -12.84 -22.45
C ASP A 42 -50.31 -13.86 -22.76
N ALA A 43 -50.42 -14.60 -23.87
CA ALA A 43 -49.40 -15.51 -24.34
C ALA A 43 -48.08 -14.80 -24.69
N TRP A 44 -48.17 -13.65 -25.38
CA TRP A 44 -47.00 -12.83 -25.73
C TRP A 44 -46.29 -12.27 -24.49
N VAL A 45 -47.05 -11.74 -23.53
CA VAL A 45 -46.50 -11.25 -22.25
C VAL A 45 -45.83 -12.38 -21.46
N ALA A 46 -46.45 -13.57 -21.42
CA ALA A 46 -45.89 -14.75 -20.77
C ALA A 46 -44.56 -15.18 -21.41
N ASP A 47 -44.48 -15.18 -22.74
CA ASP A 47 -43.25 -15.52 -23.47
C ASP A 47 -42.11 -14.53 -23.20
N ILE A 48 -42.43 -13.23 -23.16
CA ILE A 48 -41.47 -12.18 -22.82
C ILE A 48 -40.93 -12.35 -21.39
N LYS A 49 -41.82 -12.57 -20.42
CA LYS A 49 -41.42 -12.79 -19.01
C LYS A 49 -40.52 -14.01 -18.86
N LYS A 50 -40.83 -15.10 -19.58
CA LYS A 50 -40.02 -16.32 -19.60
C LYS A 50 -38.60 -16.06 -20.10
N HIS A 51 -38.46 -15.37 -21.23
CA HIS A 51 -37.15 -15.02 -21.81
C HIS A 51 -36.36 -14.04 -20.95
N LEU A 52 -37.04 -13.07 -20.30
CA LEU A 52 -36.41 -12.18 -19.33
C LEU A 52 -35.87 -12.96 -18.12
N GLY A 53 -36.64 -13.94 -17.62
CA GLY A 53 -36.18 -14.81 -16.53
C GLY A 53 -34.93 -15.62 -16.90
N TRP A 54 -34.81 -16.07 -18.15
CA TRP A 54 -33.60 -16.74 -18.65
C TRP A 54 -32.39 -15.80 -18.71
N LEU A 55 -32.57 -14.59 -19.27
CA LEU A 55 -31.50 -13.60 -19.36
C LEU A 55 -31.05 -13.13 -17.96
N GLN A 56 -31.98 -12.95 -17.04
CA GLN A 56 -31.66 -12.56 -15.67
C GLN A 56 -30.82 -13.62 -14.96
N ARG A 57 -31.22 -14.91 -15.04
CA ARG A 57 -30.41 -15.99 -14.47
C ARG A 57 -29.02 -16.07 -15.09
N GLN A 58 -28.93 -15.97 -16.42
CA GLN A 58 -27.64 -15.97 -17.11
C GLN A 58 -26.74 -14.80 -16.68
N ALA A 59 -27.31 -13.61 -16.50
CA ALA A 59 -26.55 -12.45 -16.05
C ALA A 59 -26.05 -12.62 -14.61
N VAL A 60 -26.87 -13.17 -13.71
CA VAL A 60 -26.48 -13.46 -12.32
C VAL A 60 -25.37 -14.51 -12.30
N GLU A 61 -25.54 -15.65 -12.98
CA GLU A 61 -24.54 -16.73 -13.03
C GLU A 61 -23.21 -16.25 -13.63
N PHE A 62 -23.26 -15.44 -14.70
CA PHE A 62 -22.05 -14.86 -15.28
C PHE A 62 -21.36 -13.90 -14.31
N ASN A 63 -22.11 -13.01 -13.67
CA ASN A 63 -21.56 -12.04 -12.72
C ASN A 63 -20.96 -12.72 -11.49
N ASP A 64 -21.64 -13.75 -10.95
CA ASP A 64 -21.14 -14.55 -9.83
C ASP A 64 -19.87 -15.34 -10.23
N GLY A 65 -19.77 -15.75 -11.50
CA GLY A 65 -18.62 -16.46 -12.05
C GLY A 65 -17.43 -15.57 -12.43
N LEU A 66 -17.59 -14.24 -12.51
CA LEU A 66 -16.54 -13.32 -12.97
C LEU A 66 -15.27 -13.43 -12.12
N HIS A 67 -15.42 -13.56 -10.80
CA HIS A 67 -14.28 -13.70 -9.91
C HIS A 67 -13.46 -14.95 -10.21
N PHE A 68 -14.12 -16.08 -10.49
CA PHE A 68 -13.45 -17.32 -10.86
C PHE A 68 -12.75 -17.20 -12.21
N ILE A 69 -13.41 -16.63 -13.22
CA ILE A 69 -12.83 -16.41 -14.57
C ILE A 69 -11.59 -15.51 -14.48
N ALA A 70 -11.68 -14.41 -13.75
CA ALA A 70 -10.56 -13.48 -13.57
C ALA A 70 -9.38 -14.16 -12.86
N ARG A 71 -9.66 -14.91 -11.78
CA ARG A 71 -8.63 -15.65 -11.05
C ARG A 71 -7.96 -16.70 -11.95
N GLN A 72 -8.74 -17.44 -12.73
CA GLN A 72 -8.19 -18.44 -13.64
C GLN A 72 -7.29 -17.80 -14.71
N ALA A 73 -7.70 -16.68 -15.31
CA ALA A 73 -6.89 -15.95 -16.28
C ALA A 73 -5.55 -15.47 -15.71
N ILE A 74 -5.56 -14.99 -14.45
CA ILE A 74 -4.35 -14.58 -13.74
C ILE A 74 -3.43 -15.78 -13.48
N GLU A 75 -3.96 -16.89 -12.98
CA GLU A 75 -3.18 -18.11 -12.72
C GLU A 75 -2.62 -18.72 -14.01
N ASP A 76 -3.38 -18.72 -15.11
CA ASP A 76 -2.91 -19.15 -16.42
C ASP A 76 -1.75 -18.28 -16.91
N ARG A 77 -1.85 -16.96 -16.73
CA ARG A 77 -0.77 -16.02 -17.06
C ARG A 77 0.46 -16.27 -16.22
N LYS A 78 0.30 -16.45 -14.90
CA LYS A 78 1.39 -16.76 -13.96
C LYS A 78 2.11 -18.05 -14.36
N ARG A 79 1.36 -19.13 -14.63
CA ARG A 79 1.91 -20.42 -15.09
C ARG A 79 2.65 -20.31 -16.42
N LYS A 80 2.19 -19.45 -17.33
CA LYS A 80 2.91 -19.20 -18.59
C LYS A 80 4.26 -18.52 -18.33
N VAL A 81 4.28 -17.46 -17.53
CA VAL A 81 5.52 -16.72 -17.23
C VAL A 81 6.53 -17.61 -16.49
N MET A 82 6.10 -18.38 -15.49
CA MET A 82 7.00 -19.30 -14.78
C MET A 82 7.62 -20.35 -15.72
N ARG A 83 6.85 -20.92 -16.66
CA ARG A 83 7.39 -21.85 -17.66
C ARG A 83 8.41 -21.20 -18.60
N GLU A 84 8.18 -19.94 -18.98
CA GLU A 84 9.11 -19.17 -19.81
C GLU A 84 10.41 -18.87 -19.04
N GLU A 85 10.32 -18.53 -17.76
CA GLU A 85 11.48 -18.32 -16.88
C GLU A 85 12.27 -19.61 -16.63
N GLU A 86 11.61 -20.74 -16.39
CA GLU A 86 12.25 -22.05 -16.24
C GLU A 86 12.97 -22.50 -17.52
N LEU A 87 12.33 -22.31 -18.68
CA LEU A 87 12.95 -22.59 -19.98
C LEU A 87 14.20 -21.72 -20.19
N VAL A 88 14.12 -20.43 -19.86
CA VAL A 88 15.24 -19.49 -19.93
C VAL A 88 16.37 -19.89 -18.98
N ALA A 89 16.06 -20.26 -17.74
CA ALA A 89 17.05 -20.73 -16.77
C ALA A 89 17.75 -22.01 -17.24
N SER A 90 17.03 -22.90 -17.94
CA SER A 90 17.58 -24.14 -18.50
C SER A 90 18.54 -23.92 -19.68
N LEU A 91 18.51 -22.75 -20.32
CA LEU A 91 19.36 -22.43 -21.47
C LEU A 91 20.79 -22.00 -21.10
N GLY A 92 21.07 -21.71 -19.83
CA GLY A 92 22.45 -21.54 -19.34
C GLY A 92 23.18 -20.26 -19.79
N PHE A 93 22.51 -19.30 -20.44
CA PHE A 93 23.10 -18.03 -20.88
C PHE A 93 22.55 -16.83 -20.09
N PRO A 94 23.40 -15.89 -19.64
CA PRO A 94 22.95 -14.67 -19.00
C PRO A 94 22.29 -13.73 -20.03
N LEU A 95 20.98 -13.49 -19.88
CA LEU A 95 20.24 -12.56 -20.71
C LEU A 95 20.61 -11.10 -20.38
N LYS A 96 21.16 -10.39 -21.37
CA LYS A 96 21.26 -8.93 -21.34
C LYS A 96 19.95 -8.33 -21.82
N LYS A 97 19.36 -7.42 -21.03
CA LYS A 97 18.23 -6.61 -21.46
C LYS A 97 18.68 -5.64 -22.56
N ARG A 98 17.83 -5.43 -23.57
CA ARG A 98 18.03 -4.45 -24.64
C ARG A 98 17.56 -3.08 -24.15
N ASP A 99 18.37 -2.05 -24.36
CA ASP A 99 18.15 -0.69 -23.81
C ASP A 99 16.92 0.04 -24.41
N ASP A 100 16.44 -0.42 -25.56
CA ASP A 100 15.33 0.15 -26.33
C ASP A 100 14.01 -0.60 -26.18
N ALA A 101 13.88 -1.51 -25.20
CA ALA A 101 12.65 -2.25 -24.99
C ALA A 101 11.51 -1.31 -24.51
N PRO A 102 10.32 -1.33 -25.15
CA PRO A 102 9.19 -0.51 -24.73
C PRO A 102 8.79 -0.84 -23.28
N LYS A 103 8.70 0.21 -22.43
CA LYS A 103 8.39 0.13 -20.99
C LYS A 103 6.90 -0.16 -20.72
N THR A 104 6.35 -1.17 -21.38
CA THR A 104 5.01 -1.72 -21.11
C THR A 104 5.16 -3.18 -20.68
N TYR A 105 5.82 -3.36 -19.54
CA TYR A 105 5.75 -4.60 -18.78
C TYR A 105 5.62 -4.23 -17.33
N ALA A 106 4.58 -4.76 -16.68
CA ALA A 106 4.30 -4.56 -15.26
C ALA A 106 5.62 -4.59 -14.49
N LEU A 107 5.90 -3.50 -13.77
CA LEU A 107 7.05 -3.44 -12.86
C LEU A 107 7.03 -4.74 -12.06
N PRO A 108 8.10 -5.55 -12.05
CA PRO A 108 8.21 -6.54 -11.00
C PRO A 108 8.19 -5.70 -9.73
N VAL A 109 7.09 -5.76 -8.97
CA VAL A 109 7.03 -5.27 -7.61
C VAL A 109 7.92 -6.24 -6.85
N LYS A 110 9.23 -6.03 -6.99
CA LYS A 110 10.26 -6.81 -6.32
C LYS A 110 10.24 -6.27 -4.90
N ARG A 111 9.32 -6.80 -4.11
CA ARG A 111 9.22 -6.52 -2.70
C ARG A 111 10.56 -6.91 -2.07
N ARG A 112 11.07 -6.07 -1.18
CA ARG A 112 12.40 -6.15 -0.59
C ARG A 112 12.32 -6.91 0.72
N THR A 113 13.24 -7.81 0.99
CA THR A 113 13.42 -8.30 2.35
C THR A 113 14.44 -7.40 3.03
N PRO A 114 14.19 -6.86 4.25
CA PRO A 114 15.17 -6.02 4.93
C PRO A 114 16.49 -6.77 5.12
N ALA A 115 17.60 -6.18 4.68
CA ALA A 115 18.93 -6.73 4.89
C ALA A 115 19.40 -6.50 6.33
N ILE A 116 19.44 -7.59 7.10
CA ILE A 116 19.89 -7.60 8.49
C ILE A 116 21.33 -8.09 8.52
N GLY A 117 22.25 -7.20 8.88
CA GLY A 117 23.68 -7.47 8.96
C GLY A 117 24.08 -7.95 10.36
N ARG A 118 25.27 -8.58 10.42
CA ARG A 118 25.98 -8.90 11.66
C ARG A 118 27.28 -8.08 11.67
N SER A 119 27.49 -7.23 12.68
CA SER A 119 28.74 -6.47 12.81
C SER A 119 29.95 -7.39 13.06
N PRO A 120 31.16 -7.08 12.54
CA PRO A 120 32.36 -7.87 12.78
C PRO A 120 32.77 -7.79 14.26
N ALA A 121 32.98 -8.97 14.86
CA ALA A 121 33.16 -9.14 16.29
C ALA A 121 34.41 -8.45 16.85
N THR A 122 34.25 -7.67 17.91
CA THR A 122 35.31 -7.39 18.89
C THR A 122 35.56 -8.64 19.74
N VAL A 123 36.84 -8.85 20.07
CA VAL A 123 37.44 -10.06 20.65
C VAL A 123 36.79 -10.47 21.98
N GLN A 124 35.73 -11.29 21.92
CA GLN A 124 35.22 -12.25 22.92
C GLN A 124 34.17 -13.13 22.21
N PRO A 125 33.81 -14.33 22.71
CA PRO A 125 32.84 -15.22 22.05
C PRO A 125 31.42 -14.64 22.16
N PHE A 126 31.13 -13.62 21.36
CA PHE A 126 29.84 -12.97 21.24
C PHE A 126 29.23 -13.39 19.91
N THR A 127 28.03 -13.96 19.94
CA THR A 127 27.26 -14.21 18.71
C THR A 127 26.74 -12.86 18.23
N PRO A 128 27.19 -12.34 17.07
CA PRO A 128 26.78 -11.01 16.63
C PRO A 128 25.28 -11.02 16.31
N GLU A 129 24.57 -10.14 16.98
CA GLU A 129 23.12 -10.02 16.94
C GLU A 129 22.64 -9.30 15.68
N PRO A 130 21.37 -9.49 15.27
CA PRO A 130 20.81 -8.83 14.09
C PRO A 130 20.83 -7.31 14.24
N GLU A 131 21.49 -6.62 13.33
CA GLU A 131 21.49 -5.17 13.20
C GLU A 131 20.95 -4.78 11.82
N LEU A 132 20.14 -3.71 11.74
CA LEU A 132 19.72 -3.18 10.45
C LEU A 132 20.94 -2.63 9.69
N ALA A 133 21.18 -3.16 8.49
CA ALA A 133 22.28 -2.68 7.65
C ALA A 133 22.07 -1.19 7.30
N GLN A 134 23.16 -0.41 7.24
CA GLN A 134 23.07 1.02 6.92
C GLN A 134 22.35 1.27 5.59
N ALA A 135 22.63 0.47 4.56
CA ALA A 135 21.98 0.59 3.26
C ALA A 135 20.45 0.37 3.35
N GLU A 136 20.01 -0.53 4.22
CA GLU A 136 18.59 -0.79 4.44
C GLU A 136 17.93 0.36 5.20
N TYR A 137 18.61 0.91 6.20
CA TYR A 137 18.16 2.09 6.91
C TYR A 137 17.96 3.29 5.98
N GLU A 138 18.92 3.58 5.10
CA GLU A 138 18.77 4.65 4.11
C GLU A 138 17.60 4.38 3.15
N GLU A 139 17.40 3.13 2.75
CA GLU A 139 16.29 2.78 1.88
C GLU A 139 14.93 2.99 2.55
N ILE A 140 14.78 2.61 3.82
CA ILE A 140 13.58 2.89 4.61
C ILE A 140 13.30 4.38 4.65
N LEU A 141 14.32 5.19 4.97
CA LEU A 141 14.18 6.65 5.01
C LEU A 141 13.86 7.25 3.63
N ARG A 142 14.38 6.66 2.55
CA ARG A 142 14.07 7.05 1.17
C ARG A 142 12.60 6.76 0.82
N ILE A 143 12.09 5.59 1.18
CA ILE A 143 10.69 5.22 0.96
C ILE A 143 9.77 6.16 1.74
N VAL A 144 10.11 6.43 2.99
CA VAL A 144 9.38 7.36 3.87
C VAL A 144 9.37 8.78 3.30
N GLN A 145 10.49 9.27 2.77
CA GLN A 145 10.55 10.60 2.14
C GLN A 145 9.69 10.71 0.87
N ASN A 146 9.55 9.63 0.09
CA ASN A 146 8.68 9.65 -1.10
C ASN A 146 7.19 9.88 -0.74
N MET A 147 6.79 9.72 0.52
CA MET A 147 5.46 10.08 0.98
C MET A 147 5.17 11.59 0.87
N VAL A 148 6.21 12.44 0.94
CA VAL A 148 6.07 13.90 0.74
C VAL A 148 5.42 14.19 -0.61
N GLU A 149 5.89 13.55 -1.69
CA GLU A 149 5.33 13.74 -3.03
C GLU A 149 3.84 13.37 -3.10
N VAL A 150 3.41 12.35 -2.34
CA VAL A 150 2.01 11.93 -2.29
C VAL A 150 1.16 12.98 -1.58
N MET A 151 1.67 13.56 -0.49
CA MET A 151 0.99 14.65 0.23
C MET A 151 0.87 15.90 -0.64
N GLU A 152 1.93 16.26 -1.38
CA GLU A 152 1.94 17.41 -2.29
C GLU A 152 0.97 17.25 -3.47
N ARG A 153 0.84 16.03 -4.00
CA ARG A 153 -0.08 15.74 -5.12
C ARG A 153 -1.55 15.69 -4.71
N SER A 154 -1.84 15.44 -3.43
CA SER A 154 -3.22 15.28 -2.97
C SER A 154 -3.45 15.92 -1.59
N PRO A 155 -3.18 17.23 -1.44
CA PRO A 155 -3.14 17.88 -0.14
C PRO A 155 -4.49 17.80 0.61
N HIS A 156 -5.61 17.88 -0.12
CA HIS A 156 -6.96 17.78 0.43
C HIS A 156 -7.23 16.44 1.13
N ALA A 157 -6.60 15.35 0.68
CA ALA A 157 -6.76 14.04 1.31
C ALA A 157 -6.12 13.99 2.71
N PHE A 158 -5.12 14.84 2.98
CA PHE A 158 -4.33 14.82 4.20
C PHE A 158 -4.73 15.90 5.23
N GLN A 159 -5.67 16.79 4.89
CA GLN A 159 -6.07 17.91 5.76
C GLN A 159 -6.69 17.44 7.09
N THR A 160 -7.54 16.41 7.04
CA THR A 160 -8.29 15.90 8.20
C THR A 160 -7.57 14.77 8.92
N MET A 161 -6.45 14.27 8.37
CA MET A 161 -5.74 13.10 8.90
C MET A 161 -5.03 13.41 10.22
N GLY A 162 -5.19 12.53 11.19
CA GLY A 162 -4.46 12.53 12.45
C GLY A 162 -3.13 11.80 12.37
N GLU A 163 -2.43 11.75 13.50
CA GLU A 163 -1.10 11.09 13.63
C GLU A 163 -1.19 9.60 13.29
N GLU A 164 -2.29 8.98 13.71
CA GLU A 164 -2.60 7.58 13.43
C GLU A 164 -2.85 7.31 11.95
N ASP A 165 -3.63 8.15 11.28
CA ASP A 165 -3.94 8.00 9.85
C ASP A 165 -2.67 8.14 9.01
N LEU A 166 -1.86 9.17 9.27
CA LEU A 166 -0.59 9.39 8.58
C LEU A 166 0.36 8.21 8.77
N ARG A 167 0.48 7.71 10.00
CA ARG A 167 1.27 6.51 10.31
C ARG A 167 0.80 5.29 9.53
N GLN A 168 -0.51 5.05 9.41
CA GLN A 168 -1.03 3.96 8.59
C GLN A 168 -0.60 4.09 7.14
N HIS A 169 -0.61 5.31 6.59
CA HIS A 169 -0.12 5.54 5.23
C HIS A 169 1.36 5.17 5.06
N PHE A 170 2.24 5.53 6.01
CA PHE A 170 3.64 5.11 6.00
C PHE A 170 3.77 3.58 6.09
N LEU A 171 3.02 2.93 6.98
CA LEU A 171 3.04 1.47 7.14
C LEU A 171 2.61 0.75 5.86
N VAL A 172 1.54 1.19 5.21
CA VAL A 172 1.05 0.59 3.95
C VAL A 172 2.10 0.72 2.85
N GLN A 173 2.76 1.87 2.74
CA GLN A 173 3.82 2.06 1.74
C GLN A 173 5.05 1.20 2.04
N LEU A 174 5.51 1.19 3.29
CA LEU A 174 6.64 0.37 3.71
C LEU A 174 6.34 -1.12 3.50
N ASN A 175 5.24 -1.65 4.05
CA ASN A 175 4.84 -3.04 3.85
C ASN A 175 4.54 -3.38 2.37
N GLY A 176 4.16 -2.41 1.55
CA GLY A 176 4.02 -2.60 0.10
C GLY A 176 5.35 -2.80 -0.62
N GLN A 177 6.42 -2.17 -0.12
CA GLN A 177 7.78 -2.28 -0.65
C GLN A 177 8.57 -3.43 -0.05
N TYR A 178 8.19 -3.95 1.12
CA TYR A 178 8.91 -5.01 1.81
C TYR A 178 8.16 -6.37 1.80
N GLU A 179 8.89 -7.48 1.69
CA GLU A 179 8.37 -8.84 1.86
C GLU A 179 8.22 -9.15 3.35
N GLY A 180 7.06 -9.69 3.73
CA GLY A 180 6.85 -10.28 5.05
C GLY A 180 7.73 -11.51 5.21
N GLN A 181 8.78 -11.43 6.03
CA GLN A 181 9.46 -12.63 6.49
C GLN A 181 8.50 -13.40 7.38
N ALA A 182 7.97 -14.51 6.86
CA ALA A 182 7.21 -15.54 7.55
C ALA A 182 6.31 -15.04 8.71
N THR A 183 5.00 -14.91 8.42
CA THR A 183 3.86 -14.80 9.37
C THR A 183 3.35 -13.42 9.80
N GLY A 184 3.84 -12.30 9.26
CA GLY A 184 3.25 -10.97 9.57
C GLY A 184 3.77 -9.83 8.70
N GLU A 185 3.16 -8.65 8.86
CA GLU A 185 3.65 -7.38 8.33
C GLU A 185 5.09 -7.12 8.81
N THR A 186 6.00 -6.70 7.90
CA THR A 186 7.42 -6.44 8.22
C THR A 186 7.56 -5.23 9.14
N PHE A 187 6.71 -4.24 8.91
CA PHE A 187 6.56 -3.07 9.76
C PHE A 187 5.28 -3.24 10.58
N ASN A 188 5.45 -3.25 11.90
CA ASN A 188 4.35 -3.41 12.84
C ASN A 188 4.16 -2.14 13.66
N MET A 189 2.95 -1.99 14.23
CA MET A 189 2.70 -0.97 15.23
C MET A 189 3.29 -1.37 16.58
N GLY A 190 4.18 -0.53 17.11
CA GLY A 190 4.60 -0.55 18.51
C GLY A 190 3.78 0.45 19.31
N GLY A 191 2.99 -0.02 20.28
CA GLY A 191 2.17 0.89 21.09
C GLY A 191 1.22 1.76 20.25
N LYS A 192 1.09 3.03 20.62
CA LYS A 192 0.11 3.94 20.00
C LYS A 192 0.60 4.61 18.72
N THR A 193 1.90 4.81 18.51
CA THR A 193 2.41 5.75 17.49
C THR A 193 3.70 5.29 16.78
N ASP A 194 4.21 4.10 17.09
CA ASP A 194 5.55 3.69 16.66
C ASP A 194 5.48 2.74 15.45
N ILE A 195 6.42 2.90 14.51
CA ILE A 195 6.68 1.99 13.38
C ILE A 195 7.91 1.14 13.72
N LEU A 196 7.75 -0.18 13.78
CA LEU A 196 8.80 -1.11 14.20
C LEU A 196 9.13 -2.13 13.11
N ILE A 197 10.42 -2.39 12.89
CA ILE A 197 10.87 -3.62 12.21
C ILE A 197 11.39 -4.58 13.25
N ARG A 198 10.94 -5.84 13.19
CA ARG A 198 11.39 -6.91 14.07
C ARG A 198 12.14 -8.00 13.33
N ALA A 199 13.18 -8.52 13.96
CA ALA A 199 13.98 -9.63 13.49
C ALA A 199 14.40 -10.52 14.66
N ASP A 200 14.21 -11.83 14.54
CA ASP A 200 14.48 -12.81 15.61
C ASP A 200 13.85 -12.40 16.97
N GLY A 201 12.65 -11.81 16.92
CA GLY A 201 11.92 -11.33 18.10
C GLY A 201 12.44 -10.02 18.72
N ARG A 202 13.32 -9.29 18.03
CA ARG A 202 13.95 -8.04 18.51
C ARG A 202 13.65 -6.88 17.57
N ASN A 203 13.55 -5.66 18.10
CA ASN A 203 13.44 -4.47 17.26
C ASN A 203 14.82 -4.17 16.64
N VAL A 204 14.83 -3.86 15.34
CA VAL A 204 16.05 -3.44 14.61
C VAL A 204 15.90 -2.05 13.98
N PHE A 205 14.68 -1.51 14.00
CA PHE A 205 14.32 -0.16 13.58
C PHE A 205 13.12 0.31 14.39
N ILE A 206 13.16 1.56 14.84
CA ILE A 206 12.07 2.22 15.55
C ILE A 206 11.89 3.61 14.93
N ALA A 207 10.68 3.92 14.49
CA ALA A 207 10.32 5.29 14.09
C ALA A 207 9.08 5.79 14.84
N GLU A 208 9.20 6.98 15.41
CA GLU A 208 8.10 7.65 16.11
C GLU A 208 7.42 8.65 15.18
N CYS A 209 6.09 8.62 15.10
CA CYS A 209 5.31 9.60 14.34
C CYS A 209 4.74 10.66 15.28
N LYS A 210 4.95 11.95 15.01
CA LYS A 210 4.43 13.03 15.88
C LYS A 210 4.04 14.29 15.14
N PHE A 211 2.94 14.93 15.53
CA PHE A 211 2.72 16.34 15.18
C PHE A 211 3.60 17.29 15.99
N TRP A 212 4.22 18.25 15.31
CA TRP A 212 4.96 19.33 15.95
C TRP A 212 4.02 20.24 16.75
N LYS A 213 4.16 20.21 18.08
CA LYS A 213 3.46 21.10 19.02
C LYS A 213 4.38 22.15 19.64
N GLY A 214 5.66 22.14 19.30
CA GLY A 214 6.72 22.99 19.85
C GLY A 214 7.85 22.17 20.48
N ALA A 215 8.93 22.85 20.86
CA ALA A 215 10.16 22.26 21.37
C ALA A 215 9.95 21.27 22.54
N LYS A 216 9.07 21.62 23.49
CA LYS A 216 8.77 20.74 24.63
C LYS A 216 8.15 19.40 24.19
N GLY A 217 7.14 19.44 23.33
CA GLY A 217 6.51 18.21 22.83
C GLY A 217 7.45 17.38 21.95
N PHE A 218 8.36 18.04 21.23
CA PHE A 218 9.39 17.34 20.47
C PHE A 218 10.42 16.67 21.38
N ARG A 219 10.85 17.32 22.48
CA ARG A 219 11.69 16.70 23.51
C ARG A 219 11.04 15.46 24.13
N GLU A 220 9.75 15.54 24.48
CA GLU A 220 8.97 14.39 24.98
C GLU A 220 8.91 13.23 23.96
N THR A 221 8.97 13.54 22.67
CA THR A 221 9.02 12.53 21.59
C THR A 221 10.38 11.85 21.54
N ILE A 222 11.47 12.58 21.76
CA ILE A 222 12.82 12.01 21.88
C ILE A 222 12.91 11.13 23.13
N ASP A 223 12.34 11.58 24.26
CA ASP A 223 12.25 10.79 25.50
C ASP A 223 11.52 9.46 25.26
N GLN A 224 10.37 9.51 24.57
CA GLN A 224 9.59 8.32 24.21
C GLN A 224 10.40 7.37 23.32
N LEU A 225 11.04 7.90 22.27
CA LEU A 225 11.85 7.11 21.36
C LEU A 225 13.00 6.41 22.10
N LEU A 226 13.76 7.15 22.92
CA LEU A 226 14.88 6.59 23.69
C LEU A 226 14.42 5.66 24.83
N GLY A 227 13.17 5.80 25.28
CA GLY A 227 12.56 4.88 26.24
C GLY A 227 12.24 3.51 25.63
N TYR A 228 11.90 3.47 24.33
CA TYR A 228 11.64 2.22 23.61
C TYR A 228 12.88 1.60 22.99
N THR A 229 13.94 2.39 22.76
CA THR A 229 15.20 1.84 22.30
C THR A 229 15.82 0.99 23.40
N SER A 230 15.94 -0.30 23.12
CA SER A 230 16.81 -1.18 23.88
C SER A 230 18.27 -0.76 23.69
N TRP A 231 19.15 -1.21 24.58
CA TRP A 231 20.59 -0.97 24.53
C TRP A 231 21.28 -1.38 23.21
N ARG A 232 20.56 -2.01 22.28
CA ARG A 232 21.05 -2.53 20.99
C ARG A 232 20.47 -1.82 19.77
N ASP A 233 19.48 -0.95 19.93
CA ASP A 233 18.89 -0.22 18.82
C ASP A 233 19.84 0.90 18.38
N THR A 234 20.47 0.73 17.20
CA THR A 234 21.46 1.69 16.67
C THR A 234 20.88 2.70 15.70
N LYS A 235 19.66 2.48 15.20
CA LYS A 235 19.07 3.30 14.12
C LYS A 235 17.59 3.56 14.37
N THR A 236 17.24 4.84 14.46
CA THR A 236 15.89 5.31 14.78
C THR A 236 15.50 6.51 13.96
N ALA A 237 14.20 6.75 13.83
CA ALA A 237 13.70 7.93 13.14
C ALA A 237 12.57 8.63 13.91
N ILE A 238 12.39 9.93 13.66
CA ILE A 238 11.18 10.66 14.04
C ILE A 238 10.57 11.24 12.77
N LEU A 239 9.32 10.88 12.48
CA LEU A 239 8.52 11.45 11.41
C LEU A 239 7.68 12.58 12.02
N LEU A 240 8.16 13.81 11.83
CA LEU A 240 7.61 14.99 12.45
C LEU A 240 6.67 15.71 11.49
N PHE A 241 5.38 15.76 11.82
CA PHE A 241 4.35 16.39 11.01
C PHE A 241 4.17 17.86 11.42
N ASN A 242 4.47 18.78 10.51
CA ASN A 242 4.15 20.19 10.66
C ASN A 242 2.75 20.45 10.10
N ARG A 243 1.88 21.14 10.85
CA ARG A 243 0.57 21.60 10.36
C ARG A 243 0.25 22.95 10.97
N GLY A 244 -0.07 23.92 10.11
CA GLY A 244 -0.50 25.25 10.54
C GLY A 244 0.61 26.11 11.17
N ARG A 245 1.89 25.77 10.96
CA ARG A 245 3.02 26.62 11.34
C ARG A 245 3.96 26.81 10.15
N GLN A 246 4.77 27.87 10.21
CA GLN A 246 5.76 28.14 9.19
C GLN A 246 6.86 27.06 9.23
N LEU A 247 7.02 26.32 8.12
CA LEU A 247 7.93 25.18 8.03
C LEU A 247 9.37 25.58 8.38
N SER A 248 9.86 26.71 7.88
CA SER A 248 11.23 27.20 8.15
C SER A 248 11.51 27.33 9.66
N THR A 249 10.55 27.85 10.43
CA THR A 249 10.69 27.95 11.90
C THR A 249 10.81 26.58 12.55
N VAL A 250 10.10 25.57 12.04
CA VAL A 250 10.22 24.19 12.55
C VAL A 250 11.58 23.61 12.18
N LEU A 251 12.02 23.78 10.94
CA LEU A 251 13.32 23.31 10.46
C LEU A 251 14.50 23.93 11.22
N GLU A 252 14.41 25.21 11.60
CA GLU A 252 15.41 25.86 12.45
C GLU A 252 15.40 25.31 13.89
N LYS A 253 14.22 25.06 14.45
CA LYS A 253 14.07 24.65 15.86
C LYS A 253 14.42 23.18 16.12
N VAL A 254 14.22 22.28 15.16
CA VAL A 254 14.55 20.86 15.32
C VAL A 254 16.01 20.62 15.72
N PRO A 255 17.03 21.11 14.97
CA PRO A 255 18.43 20.89 15.34
C PRO A 255 18.81 21.58 16.65
N GLU A 256 18.26 22.76 16.97
CA GLU A 256 18.47 23.43 18.26
C GLU A 256 18.01 22.54 19.43
N VAL A 257 16.79 21.99 19.34
CA VAL A 257 16.23 21.15 20.41
C VAL A 257 17.02 19.86 20.60
N VAL A 258 17.49 19.24 19.51
CA VAL A 258 18.30 18.02 19.60
C VAL A 258 19.70 18.33 20.14
N ALA A 259 20.33 19.42 19.74
CA ALA A 259 21.65 19.81 20.25
C ALA A 259 21.66 20.13 21.75
N GLU A 260 20.55 20.65 22.29
CA GLU A 260 20.34 20.87 23.73
C GLU A 260 19.84 19.62 24.48
N TYR A 261 19.68 18.49 23.80
CA TYR A 261 19.21 17.27 24.43
C TYR A 261 20.36 16.57 25.19
N PRO A 262 20.17 16.11 26.44
CA PRO A 262 21.25 15.55 27.26
C PRO A 262 22.04 14.44 26.58
N ASN A 263 21.36 13.61 25.79
CA ASN A 263 21.97 12.47 25.12
C ASN A 263 22.71 12.83 23.83
N TYR A 264 22.70 14.09 23.40
CA TYR A 264 23.30 14.51 22.14
C TYR A 264 24.83 14.38 22.14
N LYS A 265 25.37 13.87 21.01
CA LYS A 265 26.81 13.80 20.78
C LYS A 265 27.27 14.66 19.61
N ARG A 266 26.64 14.50 18.45
CA ARG A 266 27.03 15.19 17.22
C ARG A 266 25.93 15.17 16.16
N THR A 267 25.96 16.15 15.28
CA THR A 267 25.18 16.17 14.03
C THR A 267 25.97 15.47 12.93
N LEU A 268 25.26 14.77 12.04
CA LEU A 268 25.82 14.17 10.84
C LEU A 268 25.23 14.87 9.61
N ASP A 269 26.02 14.95 8.54
CA ASP A 269 25.53 15.44 7.26
C ASP A 269 24.40 14.53 6.74
N TYR A 270 23.34 15.16 6.27
CA TYR A 270 22.20 14.47 5.69
C TYR A 270 21.67 15.28 4.50
N ALA A 271 21.67 14.67 3.32
CA ALA A 271 21.29 15.32 2.07
C ALA A 271 19.75 15.40 1.95
N SER A 272 19.13 16.29 2.74
CA SER A 272 17.69 16.55 2.73
C SER A 272 17.41 17.97 3.20
N GLU A 273 16.48 18.67 2.56
CA GLU A 273 16.08 20.03 2.95
C GLU A 273 15.19 20.04 4.21
N THR A 274 14.46 18.95 4.44
CA THR A 274 13.54 18.80 5.57
C THR A 274 13.93 17.68 6.52
N GLY A 275 15.17 17.21 6.44
CA GLY A 275 15.68 16.10 7.22
C GLY A 275 16.97 16.42 7.95
N PHE A 276 17.13 15.85 9.14
CA PHE A 276 18.31 16.04 9.98
C PHE A 276 18.78 14.71 10.54
N ARG A 277 20.10 14.54 10.70
CA ARG A 277 20.68 13.34 11.30
C ARG A 277 21.58 13.67 12.46
N PHE A 278 21.39 12.95 13.55
CA PHE A 278 22.12 13.14 14.80
C PHE A 278 22.62 11.80 15.32
N VAL A 279 23.65 11.87 16.15
CA VAL A 279 24.07 10.78 17.00
C VAL A 279 23.78 11.18 18.44
N LEU A 280 23.04 10.34 19.12
CA LEU A 280 22.77 10.41 20.55
C LEU A 280 23.42 9.21 21.23
N HIS A 281 23.52 9.23 22.56
CA HIS A 281 23.80 8.04 23.33
C HIS A 281 22.55 7.45 23.98
N GLN A 282 22.60 6.16 24.27
CA GLN A 282 21.53 5.46 24.99
C GLN A 282 21.36 5.97 26.43
N ASN A 283 20.16 5.81 26.97
CA ASN A 283 19.90 6.08 28.38
C ASN A 283 20.68 5.09 29.25
N GLY A 284 21.51 5.61 30.16
CA GLY A 284 22.31 4.81 31.09
C GLY A 284 23.60 4.20 30.50
N ASP A 285 23.91 4.43 29.22
CA ASP A 285 25.17 3.99 28.61
C ASP A 285 25.67 5.01 27.56
N GLU A 286 26.58 5.88 27.99
CA GLU A 286 27.17 6.91 27.14
C GLU A 286 28.05 6.35 26.02
N ASN A 287 28.50 5.10 26.09
CA ASN A 287 29.37 4.53 25.05
C ASN A 287 28.59 3.95 23.87
N ARG A 288 27.25 3.91 23.97
CA ARG A 288 26.39 3.35 22.93
C ARG A 288 25.73 4.44 22.11
N ASP A 289 26.14 4.54 20.85
CA ASP A 289 25.58 5.48 19.89
C ASP A 289 24.24 4.98 19.32
N VAL A 290 23.30 5.93 19.17
CA VAL A 290 22.03 5.79 18.47
C VAL A 290 22.00 6.83 17.36
N THR A 291 21.81 6.39 16.13
CA THR A 291 21.57 7.28 15.00
C THR A 291 20.10 7.65 14.97
N LEU A 292 19.80 8.94 15.17
CA LEU A 292 18.46 9.49 15.01
C LEU A 292 18.38 10.24 13.68
N THR A 293 17.41 9.91 12.85
CA THR A 293 17.04 10.75 11.70
C THR A 293 15.66 11.37 11.89
N VAL A 294 15.59 12.68 11.90
CA VAL A 294 14.34 13.44 12.01
C VAL A 294 13.95 13.88 10.61
N LEU A 295 12.76 13.50 10.15
CA LEU A 295 12.20 13.91 8.87
C LEU A 295 10.97 14.76 9.13
N VAL A 296 10.94 15.98 8.61
CA VAL A 296 9.85 16.93 8.77
C VAL A 296 8.97 16.91 7.52
N PHE A 297 7.68 16.68 7.71
CA PHE A 297 6.68 16.66 6.64
C PHE A 297 5.72 17.82 6.86
N ASP A 298 5.54 18.66 5.85
CA ASP A 298 4.52 19.69 5.88
C ASP A 298 3.18 19.08 5.48
N VAL A 299 2.27 19.00 6.45
CA VAL A 299 0.94 18.43 6.28
C VAL A 299 -0.05 19.56 6.11
N PRO A 300 -0.86 19.56 5.04
CA PRO A 300 -1.86 20.59 4.79
C PRO A 300 -2.76 20.83 6.01
N GLY A 301 -2.95 22.11 6.33
CA GLY A 301 -3.96 22.54 7.30
C GLY A 301 -5.33 22.69 6.64
N THR A 302 -6.36 22.73 7.47
CA THR A 302 -7.69 23.24 7.13
C THR A 302 -7.70 24.75 7.07
#